data_AF-A0A5N6IY57-F1
#
_entry.id   AF-A0A5N6IY57-F1
#
_cell.length_a   1.000
_cell.length_b   1.000
_cell.length_c   1.000
_cell.angle_alpha   90.00
_cell.angle_beta   90.00
_cell.angle_gamma   90.00
#
_symmetry.space_group_name_H-M   'P 1'
#
loop_
_entity.id
_entity.type
_entity.pdbx_description
1 polymer ?
#
loop_
_entity_poly.entity_id
_entity_poly.type
_entity_poly.pdbx_seq_one_letter_code
_entity_poly.pdbx_strand_id
1 'polypeptide(L)'
;MLSLRLSVISVCLAAVNALLASIRKDSVTKASLPKSFEWSSSGPRISPKNDNYGLAGIKDPSIVEVDGVYHVFASTAKEAAVVWYLVYQNGNAAYSTNSDISNPDGWSAPKNFFDSMPSIISENIGNGNWVDMWTIRDSSDCYLFPSDDNGLLSRSQTSLGSFPNAMGNTVIALQGTNAYALFEASNVYSTGDGEYLLLVEAIGRDSARYFRSWTSTSLSGTWTSLADTEANPFAQSNNAKFSAPAWTKSISHGEMVRTNVDQTMAITPCNLRYLYQGVDPNASGDYNARPWKLGLLTQANSAC
;
A
#
# COMPACT_ATOMS: atom_id res chain seq x y z
N MET A 1 -47.16 -59.45 -44.20
CA MET A 1 -46.97 -59.29 -42.74
C MET A 1 -45.65 -58.56 -42.51
N LEU A 2 -45.62 -57.55 -41.62
CA LEU A 2 -44.48 -57.07 -40.80
C LEU A 2 -43.11 -56.76 -41.49
N SER A 3 -42.28 -55.80 -41.05
CA SER A 3 -42.38 -54.78 -39.99
C SER A 3 -41.31 -53.68 -40.17
N LEU A 4 -41.56 -52.51 -39.55
CA LEU A 4 -40.62 -51.54 -38.94
C LEU A 4 -39.21 -51.32 -39.53
N ARG A 5 -38.93 -50.13 -40.09
CA ARG A 5 -38.50 -48.87 -39.43
C ARG A 5 -36.98 -48.75 -39.23
N LEU A 6 -36.37 -47.90 -40.08
CA LEU A 6 -35.02 -47.38 -39.92
C LEU A 6 -35.04 -46.15 -39.00
N SER A 7 -34.44 -46.23 -37.80
CA SER A 7 -34.21 -45.09 -36.89
C SER A 7 -33.08 -45.38 -35.90
N VAL A 8 -32.46 -44.30 -35.39
CA VAL A 8 -31.51 -44.27 -34.25
C VAL A 8 -30.07 -44.78 -34.52
N ILE A 9 -29.36 -44.12 -35.43
CA ILE A 9 -27.89 -43.92 -35.30
C ILE A 9 -27.56 -42.44 -35.61
N SER A 10 -28.10 -41.51 -34.82
CA SER A 10 -27.69 -40.08 -34.84
C SER A 10 -28.08 -39.36 -33.54
N VAL A 11 -27.59 -39.87 -32.40
CA VAL A 11 -27.80 -39.24 -31.07
C VAL A 11 -26.50 -39.17 -30.25
N CYS A 12 -25.57 -40.11 -30.43
CA CYS A 12 -24.39 -40.20 -29.56
C CYS A 12 -23.30 -39.12 -29.81
N LEU A 13 -23.19 -38.54 -31.01
CA LEU A 13 -22.12 -37.56 -31.28
C LEU A 13 -22.41 -36.17 -30.67
N ALA A 14 -23.69 -35.78 -30.56
CA ALA A 14 -24.09 -34.53 -29.89
C ALA A 14 -23.93 -34.63 -28.37
N ALA A 15 -24.22 -35.79 -27.78
CA ALA A 15 -24.10 -36.03 -26.34
C ALA A 15 -22.65 -35.95 -25.84
N VAL A 16 -21.67 -36.46 -26.62
CA VAL A 16 -20.24 -36.41 -26.26
C VAL A 16 -19.72 -34.96 -26.26
N ASN A 17 -20.10 -34.14 -27.23
CA ASN A 17 -19.74 -32.72 -27.25
C ASN A 17 -20.41 -31.92 -26.12
N ALA A 18 -21.66 -32.26 -25.75
CA ALA A 18 -22.32 -31.65 -24.59
C ALA A 18 -21.65 -32.03 -23.26
N LEU A 19 -21.16 -33.28 -23.13
CA LEU A 19 -20.46 -33.74 -21.92
C LEU A 19 -19.06 -33.12 -21.78
N LEU A 20 -18.36 -32.89 -22.89
CA LEU A 20 -17.07 -32.18 -22.91
C LEU A 20 -17.24 -30.67 -22.65
N ALA A 21 -18.30 -30.04 -23.15
CA ALA A 21 -18.61 -28.63 -22.88
C ALA A 21 -19.04 -28.35 -21.42
N SER A 22 -19.40 -29.38 -20.66
CA SER A 22 -19.75 -29.28 -19.24
C SER A 22 -18.54 -29.41 -18.29
N ILE A 23 -17.32 -29.61 -18.81
CA ILE A 23 -16.11 -29.74 -18.01
C ILE A 23 -15.34 -28.42 -18.05
N ARG A 24 -15.34 -27.73 -16.90
CA ARG A 24 -14.65 -26.44 -16.63
C ARG A 24 -15.13 -25.22 -17.43
N LYS A 25 -16.37 -24.81 -17.16
CA LYS A 25 -16.55 -23.43 -16.69
C LYS A 25 -16.42 -23.39 -15.17
N ASP A 26 -15.21 -23.67 -14.69
CA ASP A 26 -14.80 -23.09 -13.42
C ASP A 26 -14.79 -21.59 -13.67
N SER A 27 -15.84 -20.91 -13.21
CA SER A 27 -15.83 -19.45 -13.14
C SER A 27 -14.70 -19.11 -12.21
N VAL A 28 -13.54 -18.72 -12.76
CA VAL A 28 -12.46 -18.11 -11.98
C VAL A 28 -13.05 -16.87 -11.36
N THR A 29 -13.49 -16.99 -10.11
CA THR A 29 -14.03 -15.89 -9.32
C THR A 29 -12.89 -14.90 -9.20
N LYS A 30 -13.02 -13.78 -9.92
CA LYS A 30 -12.04 -12.71 -9.92
C LYS A 30 -11.65 -12.40 -8.47
N ALA A 31 -10.35 -12.40 -8.22
CA ALA A 31 -9.80 -12.03 -6.93
C ALA A 31 -10.22 -10.59 -6.56
N SER A 32 -10.68 -10.40 -5.34
CA SER A 32 -11.16 -9.10 -4.84
C SER A 32 -10.80 -8.95 -3.37
N LEU A 33 -10.62 -7.70 -2.92
CA LEU A 33 -10.32 -7.42 -1.52
C LEU A 33 -11.48 -7.89 -0.61
N PRO A 34 -11.20 -8.56 0.52
CA PRO A 34 -12.22 -8.88 1.50
C PRO A 34 -12.73 -7.61 2.19
N LYS A 35 -13.92 -7.69 2.80
CA LYS A 35 -14.50 -6.57 3.57
C LYS A 35 -14.01 -6.50 5.03
N SER A 36 -13.22 -7.49 5.45
CA SER A 36 -12.51 -7.54 6.73
C SER A 36 -11.19 -8.26 6.53
N PHE A 37 -10.20 -7.96 7.36
CA PHE A 37 -8.85 -8.53 7.25
C PHE A 37 -8.49 -9.25 8.54
N GLU A 38 -7.78 -10.37 8.42
CA GLU A 38 -7.05 -10.99 9.53
C GLU A 38 -5.59 -11.16 9.13
N TRP A 39 -4.68 -11.00 10.09
CA TRP A 39 -3.24 -11.08 9.86
C TRP A 39 -2.57 -12.03 10.85
N SER A 40 -1.52 -12.69 10.38
CA SER A 40 -0.48 -13.27 11.21
C SER A 40 0.73 -12.33 11.18
N SER A 41 1.17 -11.86 12.35
CA SER A 41 2.34 -11.00 12.49
C SER A 41 3.57 -11.77 12.93
N SER A 42 4.71 -11.46 12.32
CA SER A 42 6.01 -11.89 12.85
C SER A 42 6.39 -11.16 14.14
N GLY A 43 7.41 -11.68 14.84
CA GLY A 43 8.23 -10.85 15.74
C GLY A 43 8.99 -9.76 14.98
N PRO A 44 9.71 -8.86 15.68
CA PRO A 44 10.53 -7.84 15.01
C PRO A 44 11.62 -8.51 14.15
N ARG A 45 11.74 -8.07 12.91
CA ARG A 45 12.68 -8.60 11.90
C ARG A 45 13.86 -7.67 11.65
N ILE A 46 13.61 -6.36 11.63
CA ILE A 46 14.63 -5.33 11.40
C ILE A 46 14.65 -4.41 12.62
N SER A 47 15.84 -4.02 13.04
CA SER A 47 16.11 -3.18 14.22
C SER A 47 17.41 -2.41 13.98
N PRO A 48 17.65 -1.30 14.73
CA PRO A 48 18.90 -0.58 14.67
C PRO A 48 20.13 -1.48 14.86
N LYS A 49 21.21 -1.12 14.18
CA LYS A 49 22.54 -1.70 14.45
C LYS A 49 23.10 -1.06 15.73
N ASN A 50 23.87 -1.85 16.48
CA ASN A 50 24.66 -1.31 17.59
C ASN A 50 25.99 -0.78 17.02
N ASP A 51 25.96 0.47 16.55
CA ASP A 51 27.10 1.16 15.96
C ASP A 51 27.17 2.63 16.41
N ASN A 52 28.14 3.37 15.88
CA ASN A 52 28.42 4.76 16.28
C ASN A 52 27.34 5.77 15.87
N TYR A 53 26.35 5.40 15.04
CA TYR A 53 25.22 6.28 14.72
C TYR A 53 24.17 6.29 15.83
N GLY A 54 24.16 5.30 16.72
CA GLY A 54 23.32 5.29 17.92
C GLY A 54 21.81 5.36 17.66
N LEU A 55 21.35 4.84 16.51
CA LEU A 55 19.98 4.99 16.05
C LEU A 55 18.97 4.35 17.03
N ALA A 56 17.95 5.12 17.44
CA ALA A 56 16.93 4.66 18.37
C ALA A 56 15.96 3.64 17.75
N GLY A 57 15.56 3.85 16.49
CA GLY A 57 14.60 3.00 15.79
C GLY A 57 14.87 2.95 14.27
N ILE A 58 14.29 1.93 13.61
CA ILE A 58 14.17 1.87 12.16
C ILE A 58 12.69 2.01 11.84
N LYS A 59 12.36 2.95 10.93
CA LYS A 59 11.01 3.45 10.69
C LYS A 59 10.62 3.46 9.21
N ASP A 60 9.32 3.67 8.99
CA ASP A 60 8.71 4.14 7.74
C ASP A 60 9.24 3.42 6.47
N PRO A 61 9.10 2.08 6.39
CA PRO A 61 9.77 1.30 5.37
C PRO A 61 9.03 1.33 4.02
N SER A 62 9.81 1.34 2.94
CA SER A 62 9.31 0.96 1.61
C SER A 62 9.85 -0.42 1.22
N ILE A 63 9.09 -1.25 0.50
CA ILE A 63 9.50 -2.61 0.12
C ILE A 63 9.01 -3.06 -1.26
N VAL A 64 9.95 -3.59 -2.04
CA VAL A 64 9.66 -4.38 -3.24
C VAL A 64 10.39 -5.73 -3.20
N GLU A 65 9.91 -6.70 -3.98
CA GLU A 65 10.53 -8.02 -4.18
C GLU A 65 10.83 -8.22 -5.67
N VAL A 66 12.13 -8.33 -6.03
CA VAL A 66 12.60 -8.54 -7.41
C VAL A 66 13.47 -9.80 -7.42
N ASP A 67 13.20 -10.72 -8.35
CA ASP A 67 13.93 -12.00 -8.51
C ASP A 67 14.11 -12.81 -7.21
N GLY A 68 13.11 -12.74 -6.31
CA GLY A 68 13.11 -13.42 -5.01
C GLY A 68 13.95 -12.74 -3.93
N VAL A 69 14.46 -11.53 -4.18
CA VAL A 69 15.20 -10.71 -3.21
C VAL A 69 14.30 -9.57 -2.73
N TYR A 70 14.19 -9.43 -1.40
CA TYR A 70 13.52 -8.27 -0.81
C TYR A 70 14.45 -7.07 -0.81
N HIS A 71 14.01 -6.03 -1.52
CA HIS A 71 14.58 -4.71 -1.45
C HIS A 71 13.68 -3.88 -0.54
N VAL A 72 13.94 -4.00 0.76
CA VAL A 72 13.48 -2.99 1.70
C VAL A 72 14.27 -1.73 1.39
N PHE A 73 13.62 -0.74 0.77
CA PHE A 73 14.16 0.59 0.64
C PHE A 73 14.26 1.15 2.06
N ALA A 74 15.47 1.18 2.65
CA ALA A 74 16.75 1.72 2.16
C ALA A 74 17.60 1.16 0.97
N SER A 75 17.43 -0.03 0.31
CA SER A 75 17.53 -0.26 -1.18
C SER A 75 17.98 -1.69 -1.69
N THR A 76 17.68 -2.11 -2.96
CA THR A 76 18.63 -2.58 -4.06
C THR A 76 18.49 -3.89 -4.98
N ALA A 77 17.82 -3.95 -6.19
CA ALA A 77 18.22 -4.72 -7.45
C ALA A 77 17.32 -4.53 -8.76
N LYS A 78 17.78 -5.00 -9.95
CA LYS A 78 18.08 -4.15 -11.14
C LYS A 78 17.72 -4.71 -12.54
N GLU A 79 17.24 -3.86 -13.47
CA GLU A 79 17.68 -3.79 -14.90
C GLU A 79 17.20 -2.52 -15.68
N ALA A 80 17.65 -2.34 -16.93
CA ALA A 80 17.47 -1.15 -17.79
C ALA A 80 16.30 -1.26 -18.82
N ALA A 81 15.65 -0.18 -19.28
CA ALA A 81 16.00 1.25 -19.23
C ALA A 81 15.05 2.08 -18.34
N VAL A 82 14.79 1.61 -17.12
CA VAL A 82 13.93 2.27 -16.14
C VAL A 82 14.77 3.19 -15.24
N VAL A 83 14.26 4.38 -14.94
CA VAL A 83 14.80 5.24 -13.88
C VAL A 83 13.96 5.04 -12.63
N TRP A 84 14.60 4.63 -11.55
CA TRP A 84 13.97 4.47 -10.25
C TRP A 84 13.85 5.81 -9.54
N TYR A 85 12.76 5.98 -8.80
CA TYR A 85 12.49 7.16 -7.98
C TYR A 85 12.40 6.74 -6.51
N LEU A 86 13.12 7.45 -5.64
CA LEU A 86 12.93 7.42 -4.20
C LEU A 86 12.23 8.73 -3.83
N VAL A 87 10.99 8.65 -3.36
CA VAL A 87 10.16 9.80 -2.95
C VAL A 87 10.14 9.88 -1.42
N TYR A 88 10.28 11.10 -0.86
CA TYR A 88 10.41 11.34 0.58
C TYR A 88 10.15 12.80 0.95
N GLN A 89 9.99 13.11 2.24
CA GLN A 89 9.96 14.50 2.73
C GLN A 89 11.36 15.06 3.08
N ASN A 90 11.58 16.34 2.77
CA ASN A 90 12.74 17.13 3.21
C ASN A 90 12.35 18.50 3.82
N GLY A 91 11.09 18.63 4.25
CA GLY A 91 10.40 19.91 4.47
C GLY A 91 9.55 20.35 3.26
N ASN A 92 9.78 19.73 2.10
CA ASN A 92 8.94 19.73 0.91
C ASN A 92 8.73 18.27 0.46
N ALA A 93 7.86 18.04 -0.53
CA ALA A 93 7.79 16.77 -1.23
C ALA A 93 8.99 16.64 -2.19
N ALA A 94 9.85 15.65 -1.98
CA ALA A 94 11.10 15.49 -2.70
C ALA A 94 11.25 14.12 -3.36
N TYR A 95 12.17 14.05 -4.32
CA TYR A 95 12.61 12.82 -4.95
C TYR A 95 14.11 12.83 -5.27
N SER A 96 14.67 11.62 -5.30
CA SER A 96 15.96 11.30 -5.93
C SER A 96 15.75 10.24 -7.01
N THR A 97 16.65 10.18 -7.98
CA THR A 97 16.62 9.21 -9.08
C THR A 97 17.86 8.33 -9.11
N ASN A 98 17.72 7.09 -9.59
CA ASN A 98 18.83 6.16 -9.80
C ASN A 98 18.54 5.24 -11.01
N SER A 99 19.55 4.99 -11.87
CA SER A 99 19.42 4.07 -13.01
C SER A 99 19.65 2.61 -12.63
N ASP A 100 20.39 2.38 -11.55
CA ASP A 100 20.62 1.07 -11.01
C ASP A 100 20.21 1.07 -9.55
N ILE A 101 18.99 0.61 -9.29
CA ILE A 101 18.53 0.54 -7.92
C ILE A 101 19.43 -0.39 -7.09
N SER A 102 20.21 -1.30 -7.69
CA SER A 102 21.18 -2.16 -6.98
C SER A 102 22.32 -1.39 -6.28
N ASN A 103 22.50 -0.10 -6.61
CA ASN A 103 23.62 0.72 -6.17
C ASN A 103 23.13 1.85 -5.24
N PRO A 104 23.33 1.77 -3.92
CA PRO A 104 22.83 2.80 -3.00
C PRO A 104 23.59 4.13 -3.14
N ASP A 105 24.84 4.11 -3.61
CA ASP A 105 25.63 5.32 -3.86
C ASP A 105 25.24 6.03 -5.17
N GLY A 106 24.33 5.43 -5.95
CA GLY A 106 23.86 5.95 -7.24
C GLY A 106 22.69 6.93 -7.15
N TRP A 107 22.13 7.18 -5.97
CA TRP A 107 21.01 8.11 -5.79
C TRP A 107 21.44 9.56 -6.04
N SER A 108 20.70 10.27 -6.91
CA SER A 108 20.94 11.68 -7.18
C SER A 108 20.74 12.57 -5.94
N ALA A 109 21.28 13.79 -5.99
CA ALA A 109 20.89 14.84 -5.04
C ALA A 109 19.37 15.10 -5.08
N PRO A 110 18.76 15.55 -3.96
CA PRO A 110 17.32 15.80 -3.87
C PRO A 110 16.83 16.85 -4.87
N LYS A 111 15.63 16.63 -5.42
CA LYS A 111 14.82 17.64 -6.11
C LYS A 111 13.42 17.66 -5.51
N ASN A 112 12.73 18.80 -5.57
CA ASN A 112 11.37 18.93 -5.05
C ASN A 112 10.34 18.81 -6.17
N PHE A 113 9.14 18.33 -5.84
CA PHE A 113 7.98 18.33 -6.75
C PHE A 113 7.31 19.71 -6.87
N PHE A 114 7.49 20.56 -5.85
CA PHE A 114 6.93 21.92 -5.78
C PHE A 114 8.00 22.94 -5.40
N ASP A 115 7.88 24.17 -5.88
CA ASP A 115 8.73 25.28 -5.46
C ASP A 115 8.48 25.69 -3.99
N SER A 116 7.24 25.53 -3.51
CA SER A 116 6.82 25.76 -2.13
C SER A 116 5.65 24.83 -1.75
N MET A 117 5.32 24.76 -0.46
CA MET A 117 4.09 24.09 0.01
C MET A 117 2.85 24.66 -0.70
N PRO A 118 1.96 23.82 -1.27
CA PRO A 118 0.69 24.28 -1.86
C PRO A 118 -0.19 25.03 -0.84
N SER A 119 -0.85 26.10 -1.28
CA SER A 119 -1.58 26.99 -0.36
C SER A 119 -2.66 26.26 0.43
N ILE A 120 -3.43 25.38 -0.23
CA ILE A 120 -4.45 24.52 0.37
C ILE A 120 -3.93 23.65 1.52
N ILE A 121 -2.65 23.25 1.50
CA ILE A 121 -2.02 22.53 2.61
C ILE A 121 -1.65 23.53 3.71
N SER A 122 -0.94 24.62 3.37
CA SER A 122 -0.50 25.63 4.34
C SER A 122 -1.64 26.34 5.08
N GLU A 123 -2.82 26.44 4.46
CA GLU A 123 -4.03 27.05 5.04
C GLU A 123 -4.75 26.12 6.02
N ASN A 124 -4.52 24.79 5.95
CA ASN A 124 -5.25 23.79 6.74
C ASN A 124 -4.36 22.97 7.70
N ILE A 125 -3.04 22.91 7.48
CA ILE A 125 -2.07 22.11 8.26
C ILE A 125 -2.05 22.42 9.76
N GLY A 126 -2.39 23.65 10.17
CA GLY A 126 -2.44 24.06 11.57
C GLY A 126 -1.08 23.90 12.27
N ASN A 127 -1.01 22.99 13.25
CA ASN A 127 0.22 22.64 13.99
C ASN A 127 0.82 21.30 13.54
N GLY A 128 0.31 20.71 12.45
CA GLY A 128 0.79 19.44 11.90
C GLY A 128 2.02 19.59 11.00
N ASN A 129 2.39 18.51 10.31
CA ASN A 129 3.58 18.44 9.46
C ASN A 129 3.19 17.97 8.05
N TRP A 130 3.89 18.47 7.03
CA TRP A 130 3.66 18.04 5.64
C TRP A 130 4.54 16.82 5.34
N VAL A 131 3.93 15.64 5.35
CA VAL A 131 4.63 14.35 5.48
C VAL A 131 4.09 13.28 4.53
N ASP A 132 4.82 12.18 4.45
CA ASP A 132 4.40 10.87 3.95
C ASP A 132 3.93 10.88 2.50
N MET A 133 4.88 11.33 1.68
CA MET A 133 4.78 11.60 0.25
C MET A 133 4.61 10.31 -0.56
N TRP A 134 3.38 9.99 -0.99
CA TRP A 134 3.10 8.79 -1.79
C TRP A 134 2.80 9.09 -3.27
N THR A 135 3.52 8.48 -4.22
CA THR A 135 3.22 8.60 -5.66
C THR A 135 2.62 7.34 -6.26
N ILE A 136 1.65 7.50 -7.16
CA ILE A 136 1.05 6.45 -8.00
C ILE A 136 0.60 7.07 -9.33
N ARG A 137 0.56 6.32 -10.43
CA ARG A 137 -0.07 6.77 -11.69
C ARG A 137 -1.26 5.91 -12.12
N ASP A 138 -2.06 6.46 -13.02
CA ASP A 138 -2.93 5.69 -13.92
C ASP A 138 -2.42 5.72 -15.38
N SER A 139 -3.29 5.55 -16.37
CA SER A 139 -2.95 5.63 -17.80
C SER A 139 -2.68 7.03 -18.33
N SER A 140 -3.01 8.08 -17.56
CA SER A 140 -3.13 9.47 -18.02
C SER A 140 -2.29 10.44 -17.18
N ASP A 141 -2.32 10.27 -15.85
CA ASP A 141 -1.70 11.17 -14.88
C ASP A 141 -0.88 10.41 -13.84
N CYS A 142 0.19 11.07 -13.35
CA CYS A 142 0.87 10.75 -12.11
C CYS A 142 0.28 11.59 -10.97
N TYR A 143 0.13 10.98 -9.81
CA TYR A 143 -0.47 11.57 -8.61
C TYR A 143 0.54 11.57 -7.46
N LEU A 144 0.39 12.53 -6.55
CA LEU A 144 1.14 12.62 -5.30
C LEU A 144 0.17 12.90 -4.15
N PHE A 145 0.21 12.05 -3.12
CA PHE A 145 -0.64 12.09 -1.94
C PHE A 145 0.21 12.36 -0.69
N PRO A 146 0.19 13.58 -0.15
CA PRO A 146 0.79 13.88 1.15
C PRO A 146 -0.27 14.06 2.26
N SER A 147 0.12 13.77 3.50
CA SER A 147 -0.63 14.06 4.72
C SER A 147 -0.18 15.37 5.38
N ASP A 148 -0.98 15.84 6.34
CA ASP A 148 -0.75 17.11 7.06
C ASP A 148 -0.69 16.98 8.61
N ASP A 149 -0.73 15.76 9.17
CA ASP A 149 -0.93 15.43 10.60
C ASP A 149 -2.18 16.06 11.27
N ASN A 150 -3.04 16.73 10.50
CA ASN A 150 -4.18 17.51 10.99
C ASN A 150 -5.53 16.99 10.47
N GLY A 151 -5.52 15.85 9.76
CA GLY A 151 -6.72 15.12 9.36
C GLY A 151 -7.04 15.23 7.88
N LEU A 152 -6.13 15.72 7.03
CA LEU A 152 -6.31 15.81 5.59
C LEU A 152 -5.31 14.93 4.83
N LEU A 153 -5.85 14.12 3.93
CA LEU A 153 -5.08 13.56 2.83
C LEU A 153 -5.26 14.47 1.61
N SER A 154 -4.19 15.13 1.20
CA SER A 154 -4.18 15.91 -0.04
C SER A 154 -3.84 15.03 -1.24
N ARG A 155 -4.14 15.51 -2.45
CA ARG A 155 -3.72 14.91 -3.72
C ARG A 155 -3.39 15.98 -4.73
N SER A 156 -2.21 15.90 -5.32
CA SER A 156 -1.79 16.64 -6.52
C SER A 156 -1.72 15.70 -7.72
N GLN A 157 -1.66 16.25 -8.94
CA GLN A 157 -1.42 15.49 -10.17
C GLN A 157 -0.57 16.25 -11.19
N THR A 158 0.01 15.51 -12.13
CA THR A 158 0.67 15.98 -13.35
C THR A 158 0.56 14.92 -14.44
N SER A 159 0.66 15.31 -15.72
CA SER A 159 0.58 14.33 -16.81
C SER A 159 1.77 13.36 -16.82
N LEU A 160 1.59 12.16 -17.38
CA LEU A 160 2.69 11.20 -17.54
C LEU A 160 3.91 11.78 -18.28
N GLY A 161 3.69 12.65 -19.26
CA GLY A 161 4.76 13.28 -20.03
C GLY A 161 5.45 14.46 -19.32
N SER A 162 4.84 14.97 -18.25
CA SER A 162 5.37 16.07 -17.44
C SER A 162 6.16 15.58 -16.22
N PHE A 163 5.76 14.43 -15.64
CA PHE A 163 6.37 13.86 -14.44
C PHE A 163 7.90 13.75 -14.56
N PRO A 164 8.69 14.12 -13.53
CA PRO A 164 8.29 14.53 -12.17
C PRO A 164 7.92 16.02 -12.02
N ASN A 165 7.84 16.77 -13.12
CA ASN A 165 7.62 18.22 -13.10
C ASN A 165 6.13 18.58 -13.14
N ALA A 166 5.83 19.86 -12.91
CA ALA A 166 4.48 20.45 -12.97
C ALA A 166 3.44 19.75 -12.07
N MET A 167 3.88 19.20 -10.94
CA MET A 167 2.97 18.68 -9.92
C MET A 167 2.12 19.83 -9.35
N GLY A 168 0.80 19.70 -9.44
CA GLY A 168 -0.13 20.76 -9.06
C GLY A 168 -1.56 20.26 -8.95
N ASN A 169 -2.53 21.15 -9.14
CA ASN A 169 -3.96 20.86 -8.95
C ASN A 169 -4.24 20.18 -7.59
N THR A 170 -3.62 20.71 -6.52
CA THR A 170 -3.70 20.12 -5.19
C THR A 170 -5.11 20.28 -4.62
N VAL A 171 -5.75 19.17 -4.26
CA VAL A 171 -7.08 19.10 -3.67
C VAL A 171 -7.05 18.27 -2.38
N ILE A 172 -8.02 18.49 -1.48
CA ILE A 172 -8.28 17.54 -0.39
C ILE A 172 -8.94 16.29 -1.02
N ALA A 173 -8.28 15.14 -0.92
CA ALA A 173 -8.78 13.87 -1.44
C ALA A 173 -9.60 13.09 -0.40
N LEU A 174 -9.26 13.24 0.88
CA LEU A 174 -10.02 12.67 1.99
C LEU A 174 -9.80 13.51 3.27
N GLN A 175 -10.81 13.60 4.12
CA GLN A 175 -10.76 14.29 5.40
C GLN A 175 -11.27 13.38 6.53
N GLY A 176 -10.54 13.33 7.64
CA GLY A 176 -10.91 12.62 8.85
C GLY A 176 -11.97 13.36 9.65
N THR A 177 -12.68 12.65 10.54
CA THR A 177 -13.57 13.28 11.53
C THR A 177 -12.81 14.07 12.61
N ASN A 178 -11.50 13.82 12.71
CA ASN A 178 -10.49 14.58 13.43
C ASN A 178 -9.10 14.13 12.90
N ALA A 179 -8.02 14.80 13.32
CA ALA A 179 -6.65 14.46 12.94
C ALA A 179 -6.29 12.98 13.14
N TYR A 180 -6.63 12.40 14.30
CA TYR A 180 -6.30 11.02 14.64
C TYR A 180 -7.06 9.97 13.82
N ALA A 181 -8.20 10.33 13.22
CA ALA A 181 -8.94 9.44 12.34
C ALA A 181 -8.33 9.33 10.93
N LEU A 182 -7.46 10.26 10.53
CA LEU A 182 -6.82 10.29 9.20
C LEU A 182 -5.46 11.00 9.32
N PHE A 183 -4.50 10.36 9.98
CA PHE A 183 -3.34 11.04 10.54
C PHE A 183 -2.19 11.19 9.52
N GLU A 184 -1.48 10.10 9.23
CA GLU A 184 -0.26 10.10 8.40
C GLU A 184 -0.17 8.79 7.57
N ALA A 185 0.99 8.50 6.99
CA ALA A 185 1.36 7.23 6.37
C ALA A 185 0.36 6.70 5.31
N SER A 186 0.04 7.50 4.31
CA SER A 186 -0.83 7.03 3.23
C SER A 186 -0.14 6.01 2.32
N ASN A 187 -0.87 4.99 1.88
CA ASN A 187 -0.48 4.19 0.72
C ASN A 187 -1.64 4.12 -0.28
N VAL A 188 -1.34 4.20 -1.57
CA VAL A 188 -2.33 4.06 -2.65
C VAL A 188 -1.84 3.03 -3.67
N TYR A 189 -2.60 1.95 -3.85
CA TYR A 189 -2.26 0.84 -4.74
C TYR A 189 -3.33 0.63 -5.81
N SER A 190 -2.95 0.15 -6.99
CA SER A 190 -3.93 -0.46 -7.90
C SER A 190 -4.17 -1.93 -7.52
N THR A 191 -5.43 -2.36 -7.46
CA THR A 191 -5.81 -3.76 -7.20
C THR A 191 -6.18 -4.54 -8.47
N GLY A 192 -6.02 -3.90 -9.64
CA GLY A 192 -6.40 -4.43 -10.95
C GLY A 192 -7.79 -3.95 -11.41
N ASP A 193 -8.04 -4.08 -12.71
CA ASP A 193 -9.33 -3.75 -13.38
C ASP A 193 -9.93 -2.36 -13.04
N GLY A 194 -9.06 -1.37 -12.82
CA GLY A 194 -9.47 0.01 -12.53
C GLY A 194 -9.92 0.26 -11.09
N GLU A 195 -9.73 -0.69 -10.17
CA GLU A 195 -9.91 -0.46 -8.73
C GLU A 195 -8.58 -0.07 -8.06
N TYR A 196 -8.68 0.79 -7.04
CA TYR A 196 -7.59 1.26 -6.21
C TYR A 196 -7.91 1.07 -4.72
N LEU A 197 -6.89 0.75 -3.93
CA LEU A 197 -6.92 0.67 -2.47
C LEU A 197 -6.16 1.85 -1.88
N LEU A 198 -6.81 2.62 -1.01
CA LEU A 198 -6.19 3.61 -0.14
C LEU A 198 -6.08 3.03 1.28
N LEU A 199 -4.88 3.10 1.85
CA LEU A 199 -4.62 2.90 3.28
C LEU A 199 -4.18 4.23 3.89
N VAL A 200 -4.61 4.54 5.11
CA VAL A 200 -4.11 5.68 5.90
C VAL A 200 -4.00 5.28 7.36
N GLU A 201 -2.94 5.71 8.03
CA GLU A 201 -2.74 5.47 9.45
C GLU A 201 -3.64 6.37 10.32
N ALA A 202 -4.08 5.80 11.43
CA ALA A 202 -4.91 6.44 12.43
C ALA A 202 -4.40 6.11 13.84
N ILE A 203 -4.75 6.97 14.80
CA ILE A 203 -4.44 6.80 16.22
C ILE A 203 -5.74 6.40 16.94
N GLY A 204 -5.77 5.18 17.46
CA GLY A 204 -6.95 4.62 18.13
C GLY A 204 -7.20 5.20 19.53
N ARG A 205 -8.34 4.86 20.12
CA ARG A 205 -8.74 5.27 21.48
C ARG A 205 -7.75 4.89 22.58
N ASP A 206 -6.96 3.84 22.39
CA ASP A 206 -5.90 3.41 23.30
C ASP A 206 -4.52 4.01 22.98
N SER A 207 -4.48 5.00 22.08
CA SER A 207 -3.28 5.63 21.51
C SER A 207 -2.38 4.70 20.68
N ALA A 208 -2.81 3.46 20.40
CA ALA A 208 -2.11 2.59 19.47
C ALA A 208 -2.36 3.02 18.01
N ARG A 209 -1.37 2.78 17.15
CA ARG A 209 -1.49 3.04 15.72
C ARG A 209 -2.19 1.90 15.00
N TYR A 210 -3.01 2.22 14.00
CA TYR A 210 -3.72 1.26 13.17
C TYR A 210 -4.01 1.81 11.77
N PHE A 211 -4.32 0.94 10.83
CA PHE A 211 -4.69 1.34 9.46
C PHE A 211 -6.19 1.26 9.20
N ARG A 212 -6.70 2.30 8.53
CA ARG A 212 -8.02 2.37 7.89
C ARG A 212 -7.86 2.12 6.39
N SER A 213 -8.92 1.67 5.72
CA SER A 213 -8.90 1.38 4.28
C SER A 213 -10.16 1.82 3.53
N TRP A 214 -9.95 2.24 2.28
CA TRP A 214 -10.98 2.64 1.33
C TRP A 214 -10.68 2.11 -0.07
N THR A 215 -11.70 2.00 -0.92
CA THR A 215 -11.52 1.73 -2.35
C THR A 215 -12.11 2.84 -3.23
N SER A 216 -11.56 3.00 -4.44
CA SER A 216 -12.12 3.85 -5.48
C SER A 216 -11.89 3.27 -6.86
N THR A 217 -12.67 3.73 -7.85
CA THR A 217 -12.48 3.41 -9.28
C THR A 217 -11.68 4.46 -10.03
N SER A 218 -11.16 5.48 -9.34
CA SER A 218 -10.28 6.52 -9.89
C SER A 218 -9.40 7.12 -8.80
N LEU A 219 -8.14 7.40 -9.12
CA LEU A 219 -7.20 8.09 -8.21
C LEU A 219 -7.61 9.54 -7.92
N SER A 220 -8.46 10.13 -8.77
CA SER A 220 -9.07 11.45 -8.58
C SER A 220 -10.55 11.38 -8.16
N GLY A 221 -11.08 10.18 -7.91
CA GLY A 221 -12.48 9.94 -7.55
C GLY A 221 -12.75 9.97 -6.04
N THR A 222 -13.99 9.61 -5.68
CA THR A 222 -14.42 9.48 -4.28
C THR A 222 -13.91 8.18 -3.68
N TRP A 223 -13.35 8.24 -2.47
CA TRP A 223 -12.96 7.08 -1.67
C TRP A 223 -14.14 6.53 -0.87
N THR A 224 -14.42 5.23 -1.00
CA THR A 224 -15.51 4.52 -0.31
C THR A 224 -14.94 3.61 0.76
N SER A 225 -15.44 3.67 2.00
CA SER A 225 -14.92 2.88 3.13
C SER A 225 -14.94 1.37 2.85
N LEU A 226 -13.84 0.69 3.21
CA LEU A 226 -13.68 -0.76 3.11
C LEU A 226 -13.64 -1.40 4.51
N ALA A 227 -12.56 -1.16 5.25
CA ALA A 227 -12.36 -1.54 6.64
C ALA A 227 -11.64 -0.38 7.35
N ASP A 228 -12.44 0.55 7.87
CA ASP A 228 -12.00 1.88 8.32
C ASP A 228 -12.44 2.24 9.75
N THR A 229 -12.75 1.26 10.60
CA THR A 229 -13.14 1.49 12.01
C THR A 229 -12.33 0.62 12.95
N GLU A 230 -12.19 0.97 14.24
CA GLU A 230 -11.53 0.08 15.22
C GLU A 230 -12.22 -1.30 15.36
N ALA A 231 -13.51 -1.40 15.02
CA ALA A 231 -14.27 -2.65 15.04
C ALA A 231 -14.09 -3.50 13.77
N ASN A 232 -13.67 -2.89 12.66
CA ASN A 232 -13.31 -3.54 11.40
C ASN A 232 -12.18 -2.72 10.73
N PRO A 233 -10.93 -2.85 11.21
CA PRO A 233 -9.80 -2.10 10.68
C PRO A 233 -9.16 -2.84 9.51
N PHE A 234 -8.31 -2.15 8.74
CA PHE A 234 -7.42 -2.84 7.81
C PHE A 234 -6.39 -3.66 8.61
N ALA A 235 -5.63 -3.00 9.49
CA ALA A 235 -4.68 -3.68 10.37
C ALA A 235 -4.57 -2.97 11.73
N GLN A 236 -4.81 -3.72 12.81
CA GLN A 236 -4.73 -3.27 14.21
C GLN A 236 -4.40 -4.49 15.11
N SER A 237 -4.02 -4.25 16.36
CA SER A 237 -3.77 -5.31 17.36
C SER A 237 -4.93 -6.29 17.61
N ASN A 238 -6.18 -5.96 17.24
CA ASN A 238 -7.33 -6.86 17.39
C ASN A 238 -7.52 -7.83 16.21
N ASN A 239 -6.97 -7.55 15.03
CA ASN A 239 -7.01 -8.44 13.86
C ASN A 239 -5.62 -8.98 13.45
N ALA A 240 -4.54 -8.53 14.08
CA ALA A 240 -3.19 -9.07 13.95
C ALA A 240 -2.86 -10.07 15.07
N LYS A 241 -2.82 -11.37 14.74
CA LYS A 241 -2.45 -12.46 15.64
C LYS A 241 -0.94 -12.67 15.62
N PHE A 242 -0.33 -12.90 16.77
CA PHE A 242 1.11 -13.19 16.88
C PHE A 242 1.32 -14.66 17.25
N SER A 243 2.32 -15.32 16.65
CA SER A 243 2.72 -16.71 16.99
C SER A 243 3.59 -16.80 18.26
N ALA A 244 3.92 -15.66 18.84
CA ALA A 244 4.64 -15.46 20.09
C ALA A 244 3.92 -14.34 20.88
N PRO A 245 4.34 -13.97 22.11
CA PRO A 245 3.79 -12.80 22.80
C PRO A 245 3.82 -11.55 21.91
N ALA A 246 2.72 -10.79 21.89
CA ALA A 246 2.61 -9.59 21.07
C ALA A 246 3.64 -8.54 21.49
N TRP A 247 4.58 -8.23 20.60
CA TRP A 247 5.69 -7.31 20.87
C TRP A 247 5.34 -5.84 20.61
N THR A 248 4.15 -5.58 20.04
CA THR A 248 3.60 -4.25 19.81
C THR A 248 2.08 -4.26 19.83
N LYS A 249 1.47 -3.13 20.18
CA LYS A 249 0.04 -2.85 19.95
C LYS A 249 -0.19 -1.99 18.71
N SER A 250 0.84 -1.26 18.27
CA SER A 250 0.78 -0.34 17.15
C SER A 250 1.14 -1.06 15.86
N ILE A 251 0.23 -1.02 14.89
CA ILE A 251 0.54 -1.28 13.49
C ILE A 251 0.61 0.10 12.83
N SER A 252 1.84 0.63 12.73
CA SER A 252 2.15 1.97 12.20
C SER A 252 2.87 1.86 10.84
N HIS A 253 3.13 3.01 10.20
CA HIS A 253 3.73 3.24 8.88
C HIS A 253 4.40 2.00 8.28
N GLY A 254 3.89 1.61 7.10
CA GLY A 254 4.37 0.45 6.36
C GLY A 254 4.07 0.54 4.88
N GLU A 255 4.43 -0.53 4.17
CA GLU A 255 4.11 -0.73 2.77
C GLU A 255 3.74 -2.20 2.49
N MET A 256 2.87 -2.41 1.51
CA MET A 256 2.59 -3.72 0.94
C MET A 256 3.83 -4.24 0.21
N VAL A 257 4.15 -5.52 0.37
CA VAL A 257 5.22 -6.18 -0.39
C VAL A 257 4.81 -6.31 -1.85
N ARG A 258 5.36 -5.44 -2.71
CA ARG A 258 5.05 -5.41 -4.14
C ARG A 258 6.03 -6.23 -4.97
N THR A 259 5.50 -7.04 -5.89
CA THR A 259 6.27 -7.74 -6.94
C THR A 259 6.15 -7.06 -8.30
N ASN A 260 5.09 -6.28 -8.56
CA ASN A 260 5.11 -5.26 -9.61
C ASN A 260 5.69 -3.97 -9.03
N VAL A 261 6.86 -3.59 -9.55
CA VAL A 261 7.71 -2.53 -9.03
C VAL A 261 7.61 -1.24 -9.83
N ASP A 262 6.74 -1.19 -10.84
CA ASP A 262 6.49 0.00 -11.64
C ASP A 262 5.66 1.07 -10.91
N GLN A 263 5.55 2.23 -11.54
CA GLN A 263 4.87 3.42 -11.03
C GLN A 263 3.34 3.29 -10.87
N THR A 264 2.72 2.16 -11.26
CA THR A 264 1.28 1.91 -11.02
C THR A 264 0.99 1.43 -9.59
N MET A 265 2.02 1.13 -8.79
CA MET A 265 1.90 0.60 -7.43
C MET A 265 0.92 -0.59 -7.34
N ALA A 266 0.95 -1.49 -8.32
CA ALA A 266 0.01 -2.59 -8.41
C ALA A 266 0.27 -3.66 -7.33
N ILE A 267 -0.81 -4.12 -6.71
CA ILE A 267 -0.83 -5.26 -5.78
C ILE A 267 -1.83 -6.32 -6.28
N THR A 268 -1.59 -7.57 -5.92
CA THR A 268 -2.65 -8.59 -5.98
C THR A 268 -3.51 -8.49 -4.71
N PRO A 269 -4.85 -8.64 -4.78
CA PRO A 269 -5.70 -8.72 -3.58
C PRO A 269 -5.58 -10.06 -2.83
N CYS A 270 -4.67 -10.95 -3.27
CA CYS A 270 -4.42 -12.28 -2.72
C CYS A 270 -3.14 -12.32 -1.88
N ASN A 271 -3.15 -13.05 -0.75
CA ASN A 271 -2.00 -13.33 0.11
C ASN A 271 -1.20 -12.07 0.48
N LEU A 272 -1.92 -11.01 0.85
CA LEU A 272 -1.34 -9.71 1.17
C LEU A 272 -0.25 -9.84 2.25
N ARG A 273 0.83 -9.09 2.08
CA ARG A 273 1.95 -9.03 3.04
C ARG A 273 2.30 -7.57 3.25
N TYR A 274 2.35 -7.12 4.50
CA TYR A 274 2.51 -5.71 4.85
C TYR A 274 3.68 -5.56 5.82
N LEU A 275 4.78 -4.93 5.37
CA LEU A 275 5.93 -4.62 6.21
C LEU A 275 5.63 -3.34 6.96
N TYR A 276 5.68 -3.36 8.29
CA TYR A 276 5.14 -2.30 9.13
C TYR A 276 6.07 -1.98 10.31
N GLN A 277 6.00 -0.77 10.84
CA GLN A 277 6.72 -0.42 12.07
C GLN A 277 5.87 -0.65 13.32
N GLY A 278 6.50 -1.21 14.36
CA GLY A 278 5.92 -1.40 15.68
C GLY A 278 6.89 -0.97 16.77
N VAL A 279 6.35 -0.78 17.97
CA VAL A 279 7.09 -0.38 19.18
C VAL A 279 6.56 -1.14 20.40
N ASP A 280 7.43 -1.39 21.39
CA ASP A 280 7.03 -1.96 22.68
C ASP A 280 5.88 -1.13 23.29
N PRO A 281 4.75 -1.75 23.71
CA PRO A 281 3.61 -1.03 24.30
C PRO A 281 3.95 -0.24 25.58
N ASN A 282 5.09 -0.53 26.21
CA ASN A 282 5.58 0.15 27.41
C ASN A 282 6.63 1.24 27.09
N ALA A 283 6.98 1.44 25.81
CA ALA A 283 7.91 2.50 25.41
C ALA A 283 7.32 3.89 25.72
N SER A 284 8.10 4.70 26.43
CA SER A 284 7.72 6.04 26.88
C SER A 284 8.84 7.05 26.57
N GLY A 285 8.53 8.33 26.65
CA GLY A 285 9.44 9.42 26.29
C GLY A 285 9.18 10.00 24.90
N ASP A 286 10.16 10.75 24.40
CA ASP A 286 10.10 11.46 23.12
C ASP A 286 9.81 10.53 21.94
N TYR A 287 8.99 11.00 20.99
CA TYR A 287 8.54 10.22 19.84
C TYR A 287 9.70 9.78 18.93
N ASN A 288 10.65 10.68 18.68
CA ASN A 288 11.79 10.43 17.80
C ASN A 288 12.81 9.47 18.42
N ALA A 289 12.83 9.36 19.76
CA ALA A 289 13.68 8.45 20.51
C ALA A 289 13.05 7.05 20.76
N ARG A 290 11.85 6.77 20.22
CA ARG A 290 11.17 5.49 20.45
C ARG A 290 11.86 4.32 19.72
N PRO A 291 11.93 3.12 20.34
CA PRO A 291 12.63 1.96 19.78
C PRO A 291 11.80 1.23 18.72
N TRP A 292 11.49 1.93 17.62
CA TRP A 292 10.75 1.39 16.49
C TRP A 292 11.52 0.26 15.78
N LYS A 293 10.79 -0.80 15.43
CA LYS A 293 11.30 -2.01 14.75
C LYS A 293 10.32 -2.42 13.66
N LEU A 294 10.81 -3.08 12.62
CA LEU A 294 9.94 -3.53 11.53
C LEU A 294 9.50 -4.98 11.74
N GLY A 295 8.21 -5.25 11.58
CA GLY A 295 7.61 -6.58 11.51
C GLY A 295 6.92 -6.79 10.17
N LEU A 296 6.52 -8.04 9.89
CA LEU A 296 5.77 -8.39 8.69
C LEU A 296 4.42 -9.00 9.07
N LEU A 297 3.34 -8.41 8.56
CA LEU A 297 2.02 -9.04 8.53
C LEU A 297 1.90 -9.91 7.28
N THR A 298 1.29 -11.08 7.43
CA THR A 298 0.84 -11.95 6.34
C THR A 298 -0.64 -12.21 6.52
N GLN A 299 -1.44 -12.01 5.46
CA GLN A 299 -2.88 -12.18 5.50
C GLN A 299 -3.27 -13.62 5.85
N ALA A 300 -4.17 -13.77 6.83
CA ALA A 300 -4.63 -15.06 7.36
C ALA A 300 -6.02 -15.46 6.85
N ASN A 301 -6.78 -14.54 6.26
CA ASN A 301 -8.12 -14.76 5.70
C ASN A 301 -8.18 -14.56 4.17
N SER A 302 -7.08 -14.85 3.46
CA SER A 302 -7.06 -14.65 2.01
C SER A 302 -7.98 -15.63 1.28
N ALA A 303 -8.73 -15.13 0.30
CA ALA A 303 -9.65 -15.92 -0.54
C ALA A 303 -8.96 -16.52 -1.78
N CYS A 304 -7.71 -16.15 -2.01
CA CYS A 304 -6.81 -16.55 -3.09
C CYS A 304 -5.35 -16.34 -2.66
#